data_AF-A0A4S8J800-F1
#
_entry.id   AF-A0A4S8J800-F1
#
_cell.length_a   1.000
_cell.length_b   1.000
_cell.length_c   1.000
_cell.angle_alpha   90.00
_cell.angle_beta   90.00
_cell.angle_gamma   90.00
#
_symmetry.space_group_name_H-M   'P 1'
#
loop_
_entity.id
_entity.type
_entity.pdbx_description
1 polymer ?
#
loop_
_entity_poly.entity_id
_entity_poly.type
_entity_poly.pdbx_seq_one_letter_code
_entity_poly.pdbx_strand_id
1 'polypeptide(L)'
;MSYGVTRSRNISVGLRGEKVLIYTEEGSKRAVWNPAVSYANKPLIWYKTRFDAPQGTDPVALNLTNMGKGEVWINGESIGRYWASFKAPSGKPSQSLYHVPRSFLKPSNNLLVLFEEMGGNPRSITVDTISVARVCGHVAESYYPSVFSESKHPYVRLGCQRGRSISSIGFASFGTPVGNCKSHAMGGCHSVASRAVAEKVGSSSSSSSLVDMK
;
A
#
# COMPACT_ATOMS: atom_id res chain seq x y z
N MET A 1 53.04 -39.28 -12.91
CA MET A 1 52.92 -37.88 -12.44
C MET A 1 51.60 -37.33 -12.97
N SER A 2 50.56 -37.26 -12.13
CA SER A 2 49.30 -36.59 -12.50
C SER A 2 49.39 -35.13 -12.07
N TYR A 3 49.35 -34.22 -13.04
CA TYR A 3 49.22 -32.80 -12.77
C TYR A 3 47.78 -32.51 -12.36
N GLY A 4 47.56 -32.29 -11.07
CA GLY A 4 46.29 -31.78 -10.55
C GLY A 4 46.14 -30.30 -10.91
N VAL A 5 45.29 -29.99 -11.89
CA VAL A 5 44.90 -28.60 -12.17
C VAL A 5 43.97 -28.13 -11.06
N THR A 6 44.49 -27.37 -10.10
CA THR A 6 43.65 -26.63 -9.14
C THR A 6 42.95 -25.49 -9.87
N ARG A 7 41.67 -25.66 -10.21
CA ARG A 7 40.83 -24.56 -10.71
C ARG A 7 40.61 -23.54 -9.58
N SER A 8 41.32 -22.42 -9.65
CA SER A 8 41.00 -21.22 -8.87
C SER A 8 39.65 -20.66 -9.32
N ARG A 9 38.73 -20.40 -8.38
CA ARG A 9 37.46 -19.68 -8.64
C ARG A 9 37.58 -18.29 -8.05
N ASN A 10 37.32 -17.27 -8.86
CA ASN A 10 37.23 -15.89 -8.39
C ASN A 10 35.80 -15.60 -7.91
N ILE A 11 35.61 -15.38 -6.61
CA ILE A 11 34.31 -15.16 -5.97
C ILE A 11 34.22 -13.68 -5.59
N SER A 12 33.24 -12.98 -6.14
CA SER A 12 32.92 -11.60 -5.74
C SER A 12 31.64 -11.59 -4.92
N VAL A 13 31.75 -11.21 -3.65
CA VAL A 13 30.59 -11.02 -2.77
C VAL A 13 29.97 -9.64 -3.02
N GLY A 14 28.64 -9.60 -3.10
CA GLY A 14 27.84 -8.38 -3.23
C GLY A 14 27.92 -7.71 -4.61
N LEU A 15 27.07 -6.71 -4.80
CA LEU A 15 27.00 -5.92 -6.02
C LEU A 15 27.99 -4.76 -5.95
N ARG A 16 28.54 -4.36 -7.11
CA ARG A 16 29.43 -3.19 -7.19
C ARG A 16 28.76 -1.92 -6.68
N GLY A 17 27.46 -1.74 -6.95
CA GLY A 17 26.67 -0.60 -6.47
C GLY A 17 26.56 -0.53 -4.95
N GLU A 18 26.44 -1.68 -4.28
CA GLU A 18 26.40 -1.76 -2.82
C GLU A 18 27.75 -1.36 -2.21
N LYS A 19 28.86 -1.86 -2.76
CA LYS A 19 30.21 -1.53 -2.28
C LYS A 19 30.54 -0.04 -2.30
N VAL A 20 29.95 0.69 -3.25
CA VAL A 20 30.14 2.14 -3.39
C VAL A 20 29.00 2.95 -2.77
N LEU A 21 28.08 2.30 -2.06
CA LEU A 21 26.91 2.89 -1.41
C LEU A 21 26.11 3.78 -2.38
N ILE A 22 25.85 3.29 -3.60
CA ILE A 22 25.26 4.07 -4.70
C ILE A 22 23.88 4.67 -4.36
N TYR A 23 23.23 4.14 -3.32
CA TYR A 23 21.95 4.61 -2.77
C TYR A 23 22.06 5.86 -1.87
N THR A 24 23.27 6.32 -1.56
CA THR A 24 23.53 7.58 -0.82
C THR A 24 23.74 8.76 -1.78
N GLU A 25 23.63 10.00 -1.29
CA GLU A 25 23.89 11.19 -2.10
C GLU A 25 25.33 11.23 -2.63
N GLU A 26 26.31 10.89 -1.80
CA GLU A 26 27.73 10.87 -2.14
C GLU A 26 28.06 9.68 -3.05
N GLY A 27 27.53 8.50 -2.75
CA GLY A 27 27.75 7.30 -3.56
C GLY A 27 27.14 7.39 -4.94
N SER A 28 25.96 8.00 -5.05
CA SER A 28 25.29 8.19 -6.32
C SER A 28 26.08 9.09 -7.29
N LYS A 29 26.84 10.07 -6.78
CA LYS A 29 27.70 10.95 -7.61
C LYS A 29 28.87 10.22 -8.26
N ARG A 30 29.25 9.04 -7.75
CA ARG A 30 30.35 8.22 -8.28
C ARG A 30 29.95 7.35 -9.48
N ALA A 31 28.67 7.32 -9.84
CA ALA A 31 28.14 6.52 -10.93
C ALA A 31 27.75 7.40 -12.12
N VAL A 32 27.91 6.86 -13.33
CA VAL A 32 27.40 7.48 -14.56
C VAL A 32 25.95 7.01 -14.75
N TRP A 33 25.02 7.97 -14.75
CA TRP A 33 23.60 7.71 -14.90
C TRP A 33 23.14 7.98 -16.33
N ASN A 34 22.39 7.04 -16.89
CA ASN A 34 21.80 7.16 -18.22
C ASN A 34 20.27 7.20 -18.12
N PRO A 35 19.56 7.71 -19.14
CA PRO A 35 18.10 7.69 -19.17
C PRO A 35 17.53 6.28 -18.97
N ALA A 36 16.64 6.12 -17.99
CA ALA A 36 16.14 4.82 -17.55
C ALA A 36 15.38 4.03 -18.65
N VAL A 37 14.80 4.74 -19.62
CA VAL A 37 13.99 4.16 -20.71
C VAL A 37 14.79 3.14 -21.54
N SER A 38 16.07 3.41 -21.77
CA SER A 38 16.96 2.54 -22.54
C SER A 38 17.33 1.24 -21.82
N TYR A 39 16.97 1.13 -20.55
CA TYR A 39 17.28 0.01 -19.66
C TYR A 39 16.05 -0.66 -19.04
N ALA A 40 14.83 -0.24 -19.43
CA ALA A 40 13.60 -0.88 -18.98
C ALA A 40 13.63 -2.40 -19.27
N ASN A 41 13.09 -3.18 -18.34
CA ASN A 41 13.03 -4.65 -18.39
C ASN A 41 14.39 -5.36 -18.48
N LYS A 42 15.52 -4.67 -18.25
CA LYS A 42 16.83 -5.32 -18.12
C LYS A 42 17.11 -5.71 -16.66
N PRO A 43 17.75 -6.86 -16.42
CA PRO A 43 18.14 -7.29 -15.08
C PRO A 43 19.40 -6.55 -14.60
N LEU A 44 19.63 -6.61 -13.29
CA LEU A 44 20.80 -6.06 -12.60
C LEU A 44 21.04 -4.56 -12.88
N ILE A 45 19.95 -3.77 -12.88
CA ILE A 45 19.99 -2.32 -13.15
C ILE A 45 19.76 -1.55 -11.85
N TRP A 46 20.50 -0.45 -11.70
CA TRP A 46 20.24 0.56 -10.67
C TRP A 46 19.45 1.70 -11.31
N TYR A 47 18.33 2.04 -10.72
CA TYR A 47 17.52 3.22 -11.07
C TYR A 47 17.65 4.27 -9.98
N LYS A 48 17.57 5.53 -10.40
CA LYS A 48 17.56 6.68 -9.52
C LYS A 48 16.56 7.71 -10.01
N THR A 49 15.86 8.34 -9.07
CA THR A 49 15.08 9.54 -9.34
C THR A 49 15.03 10.44 -8.11
N ARG A 50 14.41 11.61 -8.26
CA ARG A 50 14.10 12.53 -7.17
C ARG A 50 12.61 12.84 -7.16
N PHE A 51 12.04 13.02 -5.98
CA PHE A 51 10.62 13.33 -5.81
C PHE A 51 10.38 14.18 -4.55
N ASP A 52 9.27 14.91 -4.55
CA ASP A 52 8.80 15.66 -3.39
C ASP A 52 7.88 14.81 -2.53
N ALA A 53 7.92 15.03 -1.20
CA ALA A 53 7.06 14.25 -0.31
C ALA A 53 5.58 14.58 -0.57
N PRO A 54 4.70 13.57 -0.64
CA PRO A 54 3.27 13.82 -0.71
C PRO A 54 2.80 14.67 0.47
N GLN A 55 1.83 15.56 0.25
CA GLN A 55 1.29 16.41 1.32
C GLN A 55 0.53 15.59 2.39
N GLY A 56 0.30 16.20 3.55
CA GLY A 56 -0.48 15.61 4.64
C GLY A 56 0.25 14.57 5.50
N THR A 57 -0.51 13.85 6.32
CA THR A 57 0.01 12.90 7.33
C THR A 57 -0.24 11.43 6.99
N ASP A 58 -0.92 11.14 5.88
CA ASP A 58 -1.27 9.78 5.49
C ASP A 58 -0.01 8.93 5.25
N PRO A 59 -0.02 7.62 5.56
CA PRO A 59 1.09 6.72 5.23
C PRO A 59 1.45 6.79 3.75
N VAL A 60 2.74 6.66 3.44
CA VAL A 60 3.25 6.68 2.06
C VAL A 60 3.66 5.28 1.66
N ALA A 61 3.38 4.92 0.41
CA ALA A 61 3.83 3.67 -0.17
C ALA A 61 4.42 3.89 -1.57
N LEU A 62 5.41 3.09 -1.90
CA LEU A 62 5.96 2.99 -3.24
C LEU A 62 5.24 1.85 -3.98
N ASN A 63 4.68 2.17 -5.14
CA ASN A 63 4.01 1.21 -6.00
C ASN A 63 5.03 0.61 -6.98
N LEU A 64 5.31 -0.67 -6.80
CA LEU A 64 6.28 -1.44 -7.59
C LEU A 64 5.60 -2.54 -8.41
N THR A 65 4.30 -2.42 -8.69
CA THR A 65 3.48 -3.47 -9.33
C THR A 65 4.09 -4.03 -10.61
N ASN A 66 4.70 -3.19 -11.46
CA ASN A 66 5.33 -3.62 -12.73
C ASN A 66 6.86 -3.68 -12.67
N MET A 67 7.41 -3.85 -11.46
CA MET A 67 8.82 -4.15 -11.25
C MET A 67 9.01 -5.66 -11.04
N GLY A 68 10.26 -6.11 -11.06
CA GLY A 68 10.62 -7.51 -10.86
C GLY A 68 10.88 -7.82 -9.39
N LYS A 69 12.15 -7.79 -9.02
CA LYS A 69 12.65 -8.10 -7.68
C LYS A 69 13.84 -7.21 -7.37
N GLY A 70 14.02 -6.83 -6.12
CA GLY A 70 15.24 -6.13 -5.73
C GLY A 70 15.10 -5.45 -4.37
N GLU A 71 15.72 -4.29 -4.23
CA GLU A 71 15.74 -3.51 -2.98
C GLU A 71 15.66 -2.02 -3.28
N VAL A 72 15.09 -1.27 -2.34
CA VAL A 72 14.82 0.16 -2.50
C VAL A 72 15.37 0.94 -1.33
N TRP A 73 15.91 2.11 -1.63
CA TRP A 73 16.40 3.09 -0.67
C TRP A 73 15.76 4.45 -0.92
N ILE A 74 15.46 5.15 0.19
CA ILE A 74 14.98 6.52 0.21
C ILE A 74 15.95 7.32 1.07
N ASN A 75 16.60 8.33 0.49
CA ASN A 75 17.59 9.17 1.16
C ASN A 75 18.72 8.38 1.85
N GLY A 76 19.12 7.24 1.27
CA GLY A 76 20.15 6.35 1.82
C GLY A 76 19.63 5.27 2.77
N GLU A 77 18.40 5.40 3.25
CA GLU A 77 17.77 4.42 4.15
C GLU A 77 17.06 3.32 3.35
N SER A 78 17.32 2.05 3.67
CA SER A 78 16.63 0.93 3.01
C SER A 78 15.18 0.86 3.49
N ILE A 79 14.24 0.76 2.55
CA ILE A 79 12.83 0.42 2.84
C ILE A 79 12.55 -1.08 2.65
N GLY A 80 13.58 -1.86 2.34
CA GLY A 80 13.55 -3.30 2.24
C GLY A 80 13.46 -3.87 0.83
N ARG A 81 13.42 -5.20 0.79
CA ARG A 81 13.35 -5.98 -0.45
C ARG A 81 11.94 -6.00 -1.02
N TYR A 82 11.85 -5.95 -2.34
CA TYR A 82 10.61 -6.16 -3.08
C TYR A 82 10.69 -7.38 -3.98
N TRP A 83 9.55 -8.01 -4.20
CA TRP A 83 9.41 -9.14 -5.13
C TRP A 83 8.04 -9.12 -5.80
N ALA A 84 7.79 -8.10 -6.62
CA ALA A 84 6.52 -7.90 -7.29
C ALA A 84 6.25 -8.95 -8.40
N SER A 85 7.31 -9.52 -8.99
CA SER A 85 7.17 -10.64 -9.94
C SER A 85 6.68 -11.94 -9.29
N PHE A 86 6.78 -12.07 -7.96
CA PHE A 86 6.24 -13.23 -7.23
C PHE A 86 4.74 -13.07 -7.06
N LYS A 87 3.98 -13.83 -7.87
CA LYS A 87 2.53 -13.72 -7.99
C LYS A 87 1.79 -14.77 -7.16
N ALA A 88 0.69 -14.34 -6.54
CA ALA A 88 -0.30 -15.25 -5.96
C ALA A 88 -1.06 -16.03 -7.07
N PRO A 89 -1.80 -17.09 -6.74
CA PRO A 89 -2.63 -17.82 -7.72
C PRO A 89 -3.62 -16.94 -8.49
N SER A 90 -4.01 -15.80 -7.93
CA SER A 90 -4.83 -14.78 -8.59
C SER A 90 -4.13 -14.02 -9.73
N GLY A 91 -2.85 -14.30 -9.98
CA GLY A 91 -2.01 -13.63 -10.99
C GLY A 91 -1.50 -12.24 -10.58
N LYS A 92 -1.84 -11.77 -9.38
CA LYS A 92 -1.39 -10.47 -8.83
C LYS A 92 -0.10 -10.63 -8.02
N PRO A 93 0.77 -9.61 -7.94
CA PRO A 93 1.91 -9.63 -7.05
C PRO A 93 1.48 -9.92 -5.60
N SER A 94 2.25 -10.77 -4.91
CA SER A 94 2.11 -11.03 -3.48
C SER A 94 2.15 -9.73 -2.66
N GLN A 95 3.02 -8.80 -3.07
CA GLN A 95 3.09 -7.44 -2.55
C GLN A 95 3.44 -6.46 -3.68
N SER A 96 2.58 -5.45 -3.85
CA SER A 96 2.76 -4.39 -4.86
C SER A 96 3.14 -3.04 -4.25
N LEU A 97 2.68 -2.78 -3.02
CA LEU A 97 2.87 -1.54 -2.29
C LEU A 97 3.87 -1.76 -1.16
N TYR A 98 4.92 -0.92 -1.13
CA TYR A 98 6.01 -1.01 -0.17
C TYR A 98 6.02 0.24 0.69
N HIS A 99 5.91 0.08 2.00
CA HIS A 99 5.77 1.19 2.93
C HIS A 99 7.03 2.08 2.94
N VAL A 100 6.82 3.40 2.87
CA VAL A 100 7.87 4.41 3.01
C VAL A 100 7.60 5.18 4.31
N PRO A 101 8.42 4.98 5.36
CA PRO A 101 8.28 5.74 6.60
C PRO A 101 8.36 7.24 6.33
N ARG A 102 7.39 8.00 6.83
CA ARG A 102 7.36 9.47 6.71
C ARG A 102 8.64 10.13 7.27
N SER A 103 9.24 9.54 8.31
CA SER A 103 10.49 10.00 8.90
C SER A 103 11.70 9.91 7.98
N PHE A 104 11.64 9.10 6.91
CA PHE A 104 12.71 9.01 5.90
C PHE A 104 12.61 10.13 4.86
N LEU A 105 11.51 10.89 4.84
CA LEU A 105 11.22 11.91 3.83
C LEU A 105 11.58 13.32 4.30
N LYS A 106 12.23 14.07 3.42
CA LYS A 106 12.33 15.53 3.43
C LYS A 106 11.13 16.13 2.68
N PRO A 107 10.77 17.41 2.90
CA PRO A 107 9.66 18.05 2.20
C PRO A 107 9.78 17.98 0.67
N SER A 108 10.99 18.17 0.15
CA SER A 108 11.29 18.11 -1.29
C SER A 108 12.61 17.41 -1.56
N ASN A 109 12.84 17.08 -2.83
CA ASN A 109 14.12 16.58 -3.32
C ASN A 109 14.62 15.30 -2.61
N ASN A 110 13.72 14.35 -2.37
CA ASN A 110 14.05 13.04 -1.83
C ASN A 110 14.74 12.19 -2.88
N LEU A 111 15.86 11.56 -2.50
CA LEU A 111 16.58 10.63 -3.36
C LEU A 111 15.90 9.26 -3.28
N LEU A 112 15.40 8.74 -4.40
CA LEU A 112 14.99 7.35 -4.53
C LEU A 112 16.03 6.61 -5.35
N VAL A 113 16.56 5.52 -4.81
CA VAL A 113 17.43 4.58 -5.53
C VAL A 113 16.84 3.18 -5.40
N LEU A 114 16.77 2.46 -6.51
CA LEU A 114 16.20 1.12 -6.58
C LEU A 114 17.16 0.23 -7.35
N PHE A 115 17.47 -0.94 -6.79
CA PHE A 115 18.15 -2.01 -7.52
C PHE A 115 17.10 -2.98 -8.05
N GLU A 116 17.14 -3.29 -9.34
CA GLU A 116 16.26 -4.24 -10.03
C GLU A 116 17.07 -5.46 -10.49
N GLU A 117 16.78 -6.61 -9.91
CA GLU A 117 17.45 -7.89 -10.12
C GLU A 117 16.95 -8.61 -11.39
N MET A 118 15.64 -8.58 -11.66
CA MET A 118 15.01 -9.42 -12.70
C MET A 118 14.61 -8.65 -13.95
N GLY A 119 14.27 -7.37 -13.80
CA GLY A 119 13.78 -6.50 -14.87
C GLY A 119 12.36 -6.00 -14.58
N GLY A 120 12.16 -4.72 -14.85
CA GLY A 120 10.89 -4.02 -14.61
C GLY A 120 10.81 -2.71 -15.38
N ASN A 121 9.62 -2.10 -15.43
CA ASN A 121 9.43 -0.82 -16.08
C ASN A 121 9.46 0.34 -15.06
N PRO A 122 10.57 1.11 -14.98
CA PRO A 122 10.72 2.17 -13.99
C PRO A 122 9.74 3.33 -14.17
N ARG A 123 9.14 3.51 -15.36
CA ARG A 123 8.13 4.56 -15.60
C ARG A 123 6.81 4.30 -14.87
N SER A 124 6.59 3.07 -14.44
CA SER A 124 5.35 2.69 -13.75
C SER A 124 5.42 2.85 -12.23
N ILE A 125 6.59 3.22 -11.70
CA ILE A 125 6.79 3.42 -10.27
C ILE A 125 6.08 4.71 -9.87
N THR A 126 5.20 4.64 -8.87
CA THR A 126 4.53 5.81 -8.29
C THR A 126 4.72 5.86 -6.78
N VAL A 127 4.70 7.07 -6.24
CA VAL A 127 4.66 7.32 -4.79
C VAL A 127 3.23 7.69 -4.44
N ASP A 128 2.56 6.80 -3.73
CA ASP A 128 1.14 6.92 -3.41
C ASP A 128 0.96 7.19 -1.91
N THR A 129 -0.12 7.90 -1.56
CA THR A 129 -0.59 7.98 -0.16
C THR A 129 -1.67 6.93 0.07
N ILE A 130 -1.61 6.29 1.24
CA ILE A 130 -2.58 5.28 1.65
C ILE A 130 -3.56 5.93 2.62
N SER A 131 -4.68 6.42 2.10
CA SER A 131 -5.76 6.93 2.93
C SER A 131 -6.69 5.79 3.37
N VAL A 132 -6.89 5.65 4.68
CA VAL A 132 -7.96 4.81 5.21
C VAL A 132 -9.25 5.61 5.09
N ALA A 133 -10.05 5.33 4.06
CA ALA A 133 -11.36 5.94 3.93
C ALA A 133 -12.28 5.41 5.05
N ARG A 134 -12.63 6.28 6.00
CA ARG A 134 -13.74 6.00 6.93
C ARG A 134 -15.04 6.28 6.19
N VAL A 135 -15.85 5.25 6.04
CA VAL A 135 -17.19 5.35 5.47
C VAL A 135 -18.19 5.18 6.60
N CYS A 136 -19.23 5.99 6.63
CA CYS A 136 -20.32 5.91 7.59
C CYS A 136 -21.66 5.93 6.85
N GLY A 137 -22.70 5.45 7.52
CA GLY A 137 -24.07 5.49 7.04
C GLY A 137 -25.02 5.72 8.20
N HIS A 138 -26.08 6.47 7.97
CA HIS A 138 -27.15 6.72 8.93
C HIS A 138 -28.49 6.32 8.31
N VAL A 139 -29.31 5.59 9.07
CA VAL A 139 -30.65 5.20 8.67
C VAL A 139 -31.62 5.51 9.79
N ALA A 140 -32.71 6.21 9.46
CA ALA A 140 -33.82 6.41 10.38
C ALA A 140 -35.06 5.63 9.92
N GLU A 141 -35.95 5.27 10.84
CA GLU A 141 -37.27 4.70 10.53
C GLU A 141 -38.06 5.53 9.53
N SER A 142 -37.88 6.86 9.56
CA SER A 142 -38.55 7.79 8.64
C SER A 142 -38.02 7.73 7.21
N TYR A 143 -36.94 6.99 6.96
CA TYR A 143 -36.42 6.80 5.62
C TYR A 143 -37.29 5.74 4.96
N TYR A 144 -38.24 6.14 4.13
CA TYR A 144 -39.00 5.17 3.36
C TYR A 144 -38.18 4.76 2.14
N PRO A 145 -37.92 3.46 1.91
CA PRO A 145 -37.28 3.00 0.69
C PRO A 145 -38.15 3.35 -0.52
N SER A 146 -37.51 3.49 -1.69
CA SER A 146 -38.21 3.75 -2.95
C SER A 146 -39.31 2.70 -3.19
N VAL A 147 -40.42 3.09 -3.83
CA VAL A 147 -41.54 2.19 -4.21
C VAL A 147 -41.07 0.99 -5.03
N PHE A 148 -39.93 1.13 -5.71
CA PHE A 148 -39.30 0.07 -6.51
C PHE A 148 -38.35 -0.84 -5.69
N SER A 149 -38.25 -0.67 -4.37
CA SER A 149 -37.42 -1.51 -3.52
C SER A 149 -38.19 -2.73 -3.02
N GLU A 150 -37.58 -3.91 -3.13
CA GLU A 150 -38.13 -5.15 -2.56
C GLU A 150 -38.14 -5.15 -1.03
N SER A 151 -37.30 -4.33 -0.39
CA SER A 151 -37.25 -4.20 1.07
C SER A 151 -38.27 -3.18 1.55
N LYS A 152 -39.13 -3.59 2.49
CA LYS A 152 -40.08 -2.68 3.19
C LYS A 152 -39.43 -1.92 4.35
N HIS A 153 -38.20 -2.27 4.72
CA HIS A 153 -37.46 -1.61 5.79
C HIS A 153 -36.30 -0.80 5.23
N PRO A 154 -35.99 0.36 5.84
CA PRO A 154 -34.84 1.12 5.43
C PRO A 154 -33.54 0.42 5.80
N TYR A 155 -32.55 0.59 4.92
CA TYR A 155 -31.24 0.01 5.09
C TYR A 155 -30.18 0.91 4.46
N VAL A 156 -28.94 0.74 4.88
CA VAL A 156 -27.78 1.35 4.23
C VAL A 156 -26.88 0.27 3.67
N ARG A 157 -26.40 0.48 2.44
CA ARG A 157 -25.39 -0.37 1.82
C ARG A 157 -24.05 0.35 1.85
N LEU A 158 -23.09 -0.25 2.56
CA LEU A 158 -21.71 0.20 2.57
C LEU A 158 -20.88 -0.75 1.71
N GLY A 159 -20.27 -0.19 0.66
CA GLY A 159 -19.47 -0.92 -0.30
C GLY A 159 -18.12 -0.25 -0.52
N CYS A 160 -17.12 -1.06 -0.83
CA CYS A 160 -15.82 -0.59 -1.27
C CYS A 160 -15.67 -0.79 -2.78
N GLN A 161 -14.82 0.01 -3.40
CA GLN A 161 -14.41 -0.22 -4.80
C GLN A 161 -13.71 -1.58 -4.94
N ARG A 162 -13.69 -2.13 -6.17
CA ARG A 162 -13.07 -3.43 -6.46
C ARG A 162 -11.66 -3.54 -5.87
N GLY A 163 -11.43 -4.57 -5.07
CA GLY A 163 -10.14 -4.85 -4.43
C GLY A 163 -9.90 -4.14 -3.10
N ARG A 164 -10.86 -3.35 -2.61
CA ARG A 164 -10.87 -2.79 -1.25
C ARG A 164 -11.94 -3.52 -0.42
N SER A 165 -11.71 -3.66 0.87
CA SER A 165 -12.66 -4.23 1.83
C SER A 165 -12.75 -3.37 3.08
N ILE A 166 -13.89 -3.48 3.76
CA ILE A 166 -14.06 -2.89 5.09
C ILE A 166 -13.28 -3.79 6.06
N SER A 167 -12.25 -3.24 6.68
CA SER A 167 -11.37 -4.01 7.57
C SER A 167 -11.81 -4.00 9.03
N SER A 168 -12.55 -2.97 9.44
CA SER A 168 -13.00 -2.81 10.83
C SER A 168 -14.21 -1.88 10.92
N ILE A 169 -14.96 -2.05 12.00
CA ILE A 169 -16.10 -1.21 12.36
C ILE A 169 -15.66 -0.31 13.51
N GLY A 170 -15.51 0.99 13.24
CA GLY A 170 -15.08 1.96 14.25
C GLY A 170 -16.17 2.31 15.26
N PHE A 171 -17.45 2.22 14.86
CA PHE A 171 -18.62 2.55 15.67
C PHE A 171 -19.88 1.93 15.09
N ALA A 172 -20.79 1.52 15.98
CA ALA A 172 -22.14 1.09 15.64
C ALA A 172 -23.06 1.39 16.82
N SER A 173 -24.24 1.94 16.56
CA SER A 173 -25.23 2.26 17.58
C SER A 173 -26.64 2.06 17.04
N PHE A 174 -27.50 1.48 17.87
CA PHE A 174 -28.95 1.42 17.64
C PHE A 174 -29.62 2.32 18.67
N GLY A 175 -30.38 3.33 18.23
CA GLY A 175 -31.07 4.26 19.11
C GLY A 175 -30.87 5.72 18.72
N THR A 176 -30.12 6.48 19.53
CA THR A 176 -29.99 7.95 19.40
C THR A 176 -28.54 8.42 19.39
N PRO A 177 -27.67 7.90 18.50
CA PRO A 177 -26.29 8.37 18.44
C PRO A 177 -26.22 9.85 18.08
N VAL A 178 -25.15 10.51 18.53
CA VAL A 178 -24.92 11.94 18.31
C VAL A 178 -23.62 12.17 17.55
N GLY A 179 -23.50 13.34 16.92
CA GLY A 179 -22.31 13.72 16.17
C GLY A 179 -22.42 13.42 14.67
N ASN A 180 -21.27 13.23 14.01
CA ASN A 180 -21.17 13.01 12.57
C ASN A 180 -20.20 11.88 12.22
N CYS A 181 -19.96 11.63 10.93
CA CYS A 181 -19.09 10.57 10.43
C CYS A 181 -17.70 10.53 11.10
N LYS A 182 -17.15 11.69 11.48
CA LYS A 182 -15.84 11.83 12.11
C LYS A 182 -15.90 11.84 13.64
N SER A 183 -17.05 12.20 14.23
CA SER A 183 -17.18 12.49 15.66
C SER A 183 -18.45 11.84 16.27
N HIS A 184 -18.75 10.60 15.87
CA HIS A 184 -19.89 9.85 16.38
C HIS A 184 -19.71 9.47 17.85
N ALA A 185 -20.79 9.54 18.62
CA ALA A 185 -20.84 9.13 20.01
C ALA A 185 -22.19 8.46 20.32
N MET A 186 -22.20 7.63 21.37
CA MET A 186 -23.45 7.10 21.91
C MET A 186 -24.29 8.25 22.47
N GLY A 187 -25.59 8.25 22.21
CA GLY A 187 -26.52 9.16 22.91
C GLY A 187 -27.30 8.45 24.01
N GLY A 188 -28.39 9.08 24.45
CA GLY A 188 -29.15 8.65 25.64
C GLY A 188 -29.83 7.28 25.51
N CYS A 189 -30.08 6.83 24.28
CA CYS A 189 -30.55 5.49 23.96
C CYS A 189 -29.55 4.81 23.03
N HIS A 190 -29.02 3.66 23.46
CA HIS A 190 -28.05 2.84 22.72
C HIS A 190 -28.19 1.36 23.10
N SER A 191 -28.20 0.47 22.12
CA SER A 191 -28.07 -0.97 22.37
C SER A 191 -26.62 -1.43 22.39
N VAL A 192 -26.20 -2.05 23.50
CA VAL A 192 -24.85 -2.61 23.65
C VAL A 192 -24.53 -3.72 22.64
N ALA A 193 -25.56 -4.38 22.08
CA ALA A 193 -25.39 -5.45 21.11
C ALA A 193 -25.10 -4.93 19.69
N SER A 194 -25.30 -3.63 19.42
CA SER A 194 -25.21 -3.05 18.08
C SER A 194 -23.89 -3.38 17.39
N ARG A 195 -22.76 -3.31 18.12
CA ARG A 195 -21.44 -3.61 17.58
C ARG A 195 -21.22 -5.10 17.30
N ALA A 196 -21.71 -5.99 18.14
CA ALA A 196 -21.55 -7.44 17.91
C ALA A 196 -22.36 -7.91 16.70
N VAL A 197 -23.60 -7.40 16.56
CA VAL A 197 -24.41 -7.59 15.36
C VAL A 197 -23.67 -7.01 14.15
N ALA A 198 -22.96 -5.90 14.37
CA ALA A 198 -22.18 -5.22 13.35
C ALA A 198 -21.14 -6.10 12.67
N GLU A 199 -20.29 -6.63 13.52
CA GLU A 199 -19.13 -7.40 13.13
C GLU A 199 -19.57 -8.75 12.53
N LYS A 200 -20.71 -9.30 13.00
CA LYS A 200 -21.27 -10.54 12.47
C LYS A 200 -21.74 -10.41 11.02
N VAL A 201 -22.46 -9.33 10.68
CA VAL A 201 -22.89 -9.06 9.29
C VAL A 201 -21.70 -8.69 8.41
N GLY A 202 -20.71 -7.97 8.96
CA GLY A 202 -19.44 -7.66 8.32
C GLY A 202 -18.64 -8.85 7.82
N SER A 203 -18.79 -10.00 8.49
CA SER A 203 -17.97 -11.18 8.24
C SER A 203 -18.59 -12.14 7.22
N SER A 204 -19.88 -12.01 6.87
CA SER A 204 -20.62 -13.00 6.06
C SER A 204 -20.76 -12.67 4.56
N SER A 205 -20.27 -11.53 4.09
CA SER A 205 -20.36 -11.16 2.68
C SER A 205 -19.22 -10.24 2.28
N SER A 206 -18.76 -10.34 1.03
CA SER A 206 -17.78 -9.45 0.37
C SER A 206 -18.26 -7.99 0.20
N SER A 207 -19.18 -7.54 1.06
CA SER A 207 -19.64 -6.18 1.25
C SER A 207 -20.51 -6.14 2.51
N SER A 208 -20.52 -4.99 3.19
CA SER A 208 -21.43 -4.55 4.26
C SER A 208 -20.97 -4.70 5.71
N SER A 209 -20.70 -3.59 6.40
CA SER A 209 -20.81 -3.41 7.87
C SER A 209 -20.58 -1.93 8.24
N LEU A 210 -21.28 -1.25 9.16
CA LEU A 210 -22.59 -1.45 9.78
C LEU A 210 -23.27 -0.09 10.04
N VAL A 211 -24.40 -0.13 10.74
CA VAL A 211 -25.66 0.54 10.48
C VAL A 211 -26.03 1.30 11.75
N ASP A 212 -26.35 2.58 11.59
CA ASP A 212 -27.21 3.31 12.51
C ASP A 212 -28.63 2.83 12.25
N MET A 213 -29.23 2.13 13.19
CA MET A 213 -30.64 1.72 13.09
C MET A 213 -31.38 2.65 14.09
N LYS A 214 -32.37 3.39 13.58
CA LYS A 214 -33.49 3.85 14.37
C LYS A 214 -34.63 2.90 14.08
#